data_AF-A0A1F3QTM5-F1
#
_entry.id   AF-A0A1F3QTM5-F1
#
_cell.length_a   1.000
_cell.length_b   1.000
_cell.length_c   1.000
_cell.angle_alpha   90.00
_cell.angle_beta   90.00
_cell.angle_gamma   90.00
#
_symmetry.space_group_name_H-M   'P 1'
#
loop_
_entity.id
_entity.type
_entity.pdbx_description
1 polymer ?
#
loop_
_entity_poly.entity_id
_entity_poly.type
_entity_poly.pdbx_seq_one_letter_code
_entity_poly.pdbx_strand_id
1 'polypeptide(L)'
;MRQQVQDTNIYSYNANWDELYLVTDEWKTDMEVFNLELQYLRNLIHTNLAWLLMDADAHQVQLTLKKIAKTIEQNKTISAQIDEHLLKLERLVMSTFFIENQGLRDENKIIESNFYEFKRNYVILKKEVFFITSTTCSAVPSEKYYSRTKPTSVFPHSLG
;
A
#
# COMPACT_ATOMS: atom_id res chain seq x y z
N MET A 1 19.97 26.89 1.54
CA MET A 1 18.84 26.88 0.60
C MET A 1 17.96 25.69 0.95
N ARG A 2 16.82 25.92 1.60
CA ARG A 2 15.86 24.85 1.90
C ARG A 2 15.02 24.66 0.64
N GLN A 3 15.05 23.45 0.07
CA GLN A 3 14.17 23.07 -1.02
C GLN A 3 12.73 23.38 -0.61
N GLN A 4 12.06 24.16 -1.45
CA GLN A 4 10.62 24.38 -1.36
C GLN A 4 9.96 23.02 -1.49
N VAL A 5 9.20 22.65 -0.46
CA VAL A 5 8.16 21.65 -0.58
C VAL A 5 7.22 22.17 -1.65
N GLN A 6 7.26 21.58 -2.83
CA GLN A 6 6.20 21.77 -3.82
C GLN A 6 4.92 21.26 -3.15
N ASP A 7 4.03 22.18 -2.83
CA ASP A 7 2.63 21.87 -2.58
C ASP A 7 2.14 21.10 -3.81
N THR A 8 2.01 19.77 -3.69
CA THR A 8 1.48 18.88 -4.73
C THR A 8 -0.03 19.09 -4.86
N ASN A 9 -0.44 20.30 -5.23
CA ASN A 9 -1.72 20.54 -5.86
C ASN A 9 -1.50 20.29 -7.36
N ILE A 10 -1.57 19.01 -7.76
CA ILE A 10 -1.29 18.59 -9.16
C ILE A 10 -2.45 19.01 -10.07
N TYR A 11 -3.59 19.39 -9.51
CA TYR A 11 -4.72 19.90 -10.27
C TYR A 11 -4.64 21.40 -10.52
N SER A 12 -4.18 21.76 -11.72
CA SER A 12 -4.60 23.01 -12.34
C SER A 12 -6.06 22.83 -12.78
N TYR A 13 -6.99 23.67 -12.30
CA TYR A 13 -8.38 23.71 -12.80
C TYR A 13 -8.46 23.85 -14.33
N ASN A 14 -7.38 24.28 -14.95
CA ASN A 14 -7.24 24.51 -16.38
C ASN A 14 -6.60 23.32 -17.13
N ALA A 15 -6.33 22.18 -16.48
CA ALA A 15 -5.79 21.00 -17.16
C ALA A 15 -6.75 20.54 -18.25
N ASN A 16 -6.20 20.18 -19.42
CA ASN A 16 -7.00 19.65 -20.52
C ASN A 16 -7.44 18.20 -20.21
N TRP A 17 -8.37 17.65 -21.00
CA TRP A 17 -8.96 16.35 -20.70
C TRP A 17 -7.98 15.18 -20.85
N ASP A 18 -6.99 15.31 -21.74
CA ASP A 18 -5.93 14.31 -21.91
C ASP A 18 -4.97 14.29 -20.72
N GLU A 19 -4.62 15.47 -20.20
CA GLU A 19 -3.82 15.61 -18.97
C GLU A 19 -4.55 15.03 -17.77
N LEU A 20 -5.86 15.28 -17.65
CA LEU A 20 -6.67 14.68 -16.58
C LEU A 20 -6.71 13.17 -16.70
N TYR A 21 -6.91 12.64 -17.90
CA TYR A 21 -6.88 11.20 -18.13
C TYR A 21 -5.55 10.60 -17.69
N LEU A 22 -4.43 11.19 -18.11
CA LEU A 22 -3.09 10.70 -17.77
C LEU A 22 -2.86 10.67 -16.27
N VAL A 23 -3.17 11.77 -15.55
CA VAL A 23 -2.98 11.84 -14.10
C VAL A 23 -3.88 10.84 -13.37
N THR A 24 -5.14 10.69 -13.79
CA THR A 24 -6.05 9.70 -13.21
C THR A 24 -5.57 8.26 -13.46
N ASP A 25 -4.98 7.98 -14.62
CA ASP A 25 -4.40 6.67 -14.97
C ASP A 25 -3.13 6.36 -14.15
N GLU A 26 -2.30 7.37 -13.87
CA GLU A 26 -1.20 7.25 -12.91
C GLU A 26 -1.71 6.88 -11.52
N TRP A 27 -2.79 7.52 -11.04
CA TRP A 27 -3.40 7.15 -9.76
C TRP A 27 -3.91 5.71 -9.75
N LYS A 28 -4.46 5.21 -10.85
CA LYS A 28 -4.85 3.80 -10.97
C LYS A 28 -3.66 2.87 -10.74
N THR A 29 -2.55 3.14 -11.43
CA THR A 29 -1.31 2.36 -11.30
C THR A 29 -0.79 2.41 -9.85
N ASP A 30 -0.77 3.58 -9.22
CA ASP A 30 -0.39 3.74 -7.81
C ASP A 30 -1.29 2.89 -6.89
N MET A 31 -2.61 2.89 -7.14
CA MET A 31 -3.57 2.12 -6.34
C MET A 31 -3.39 0.61 -6.45
N GLU A 32 -3.03 0.10 -7.63
CA GLU A 32 -2.66 -1.31 -7.83
C GLU A 32 -1.42 -1.69 -7.01
N VAL A 33 -0.39 -0.83 -7.03
CA VAL A 33 0.82 -1.02 -6.22
C VAL A 33 0.48 -1.02 -4.73
N PHE A 34 -0.32 -0.05 -4.26
CA PHE A 34 -0.74 0.00 -2.87
C PHE A 34 -1.52 -1.24 -2.44
N ASN A 35 -2.38 -1.80 -3.30
CA ASN A 35 -3.09 -3.03 -3.00
C ASN A 35 -2.11 -4.20 -2.78
N LEU A 36 -1.14 -4.39 -3.69
CA LEU A 36 -0.12 -5.43 -3.55
C LEU A 36 0.69 -5.25 -2.25
N GLU A 37 1.11 -4.02 -1.94
CA GLU A 37 1.84 -3.73 -0.71
C GLU A 37 0.98 -3.98 0.54
N LEU A 38 -0.31 -3.64 0.53
CA LEU A 38 -1.22 -3.91 1.65
C LEU A 38 -1.41 -5.42 1.91
N GLN A 39 -1.54 -6.22 0.85
CA GLN A 39 -1.58 -7.68 0.99
C GLN A 39 -0.26 -8.20 1.58
N TYR A 40 0.87 -7.65 1.13
CA TYR A 40 2.16 -7.98 1.70
C TYR A 40 2.25 -7.64 3.20
N LEU A 41 1.85 -6.43 3.62
CA LEU A 41 1.87 -6.02 5.04
C LEU A 41 0.98 -6.92 5.90
N ARG A 42 -0.21 -7.27 5.39
CA ARG A 42 -1.11 -8.23 6.07
C ARG A 42 -0.43 -9.58 6.26
N ASN A 43 0.21 -10.10 5.22
CA ASN A 43 0.90 -11.38 5.25
C ASN A 43 2.13 -11.35 6.16
N LEU A 44 2.85 -10.21 6.21
CA LEU A 44 3.99 -10.01 7.08
C LEU A 44 3.58 -10.14 8.56
N ILE A 45 2.47 -9.51 8.96
CA ILE A 45 1.96 -9.65 10.33
C ILE A 45 1.51 -11.08 10.61
N HIS A 46 0.73 -11.71 9.71
CA HIS A 46 0.28 -13.08 9.93
C HIS A 46 1.45 -14.07 10.05
N THR A 47 2.48 -13.92 9.23
CA THR A 47 3.67 -14.80 9.25
C THR A 47 4.44 -14.69 10.57
N ASN A 48 4.47 -13.50 11.16
CA ASN A 48 5.16 -13.23 12.43
C ASN A 48 4.24 -13.26 13.64
N LEU A 49 2.96 -13.66 13.49
CA LEU A 49 1.94 -13.47 14.52
C LEU A 49 2.31 -14.11 15.85
N ALA A 50 2.87 -15.33 15.84
CA ALA A 50 3.29 -16.02 17.05
C ALA A 50 4.34 -15.21 17.83
N TRP A 51 5.34 -14.66 17.15
CA TRP A 51 6.39 -13.85 17.75
C TRP A 51 5.86 -12.48 18.21
N LEU A 52 5.02 -11.86 17.38
CA LEU A 52 4.40 -10.56 17.68
C LEU A 52 3.52 -10.63 18.94
N LEU A 53 2.80 -11.73 19.17
CA LEU A 53 1.98 -11.88 20.37
C LEU A 53 2.80 -12.13 21.65
N MET A 54 4.09 -12.47 21.52
CA MET A 54 5.00 -12.66 22.66
C MET A 54 5.71 -11.36 23.04
N ASP A 55 6.13 -10.56 22.04
CA ASP A 55 6.98 -9.38 22.26
C ASP A 55 6.25 -8.04 22.08
N ALA A 56 5.07 -8.02 21.46
CA ALA A 56 4.26 -6.83 21.26
C ALA A 56 2.91 -6.91 21.97
N ASP A 57 2.27 -5.75 22.15
CA ASP A 57 0.91 -5.70 22.68
C ASP A 57 -0.05 -6.35 21.66
N ALA A 58 -0.62 -7.50 22.04
CA ALA A 58 -1.60 -8.23 21.25
C ALA A 58 -2.76 -7.35 20.78
N HIS A 59 -3.17 -6.36 21.59
CA HIS A 59 -4.18 -5.40 21.21
C HIS A 59 -3.71 -4.49 20.05
N GLN A 60 -2.46 -4.02 20.09
CA GLN A 60 -1.88 -3.21 19.01
C GLN A 60 -1.77 -3.99 17.69
N VAL A 61 -1.41 -5.28 17.76
CA VAL A 61 -1.37 -6.15 16.57
C VAL A 61 -2.76 -6.29 15.95
N GLN A 62 -3.79 -6.56 16.76
CA GLN A 62 -5.16 -6.67 16.28
C GLN A 62 -5.69 -5.36 15.69
N LEU A 63 -5.40 -4.22 16.33
CA LEU A 63 -5.78 -2.90 15.81
C LEU A 63 -5.12 -2.64 14.45
N THR A 64 -3.84 -2.99 14.30
CA THR A 64 -3.11 -2.81 13.04
C THR A 64 -3.70 -3.68 11.93
N LEU A 65 -4.04 -4.94 12.21
CA LEU A 65 -4.71 -5.81 11.24
C LEU A 65 -6.08 -5.27 10.81
N LYS A 66 -6.87 -4.74 11.74
CA LYS A 66 -8.15 -4.08 11.42
C LYS A 66 -7.96 -2.85 10.55
N LYS A 67 -6.93 -2.03 10.81
CA LYS A 67 -6.57 -0.88 9.97
C LYS A 67 -6.19 -1.34 8.57
N ILE A 68 -5.35 -2.36 8.42
CA ILE A 68 -4.99 -2.93 7.11
C ILE A 68 -6.24 -3.38 6.34
N ALA A 69 -7.14 -4.13 6.98
CA ALA A 69 -8.38 -4.57 6.33
C ALA A 69 -9.23 -3.38 5.86
N LYS A 70 -9.39 -2.35 6.69
CA LYS A 70 -10.11 -1.13 6.31
C LYS A 70 -9.44 -0.41 5.15
N THR A 71 -8.11 -0.29 5.16
CA THR A 71 -7.36 0.37 4.08
C THR A 71 -7.44 -0.42 2.78
N ILE A 72 -7.49 -1.76 2.81
CA ILE A 72 -7.75 -2.58 1.62
C ILE A 72 -9.13 -2.27 1.02
N GLU A 73 -10.17 -2.16 1.84
CA GLU A 73 -11.51 -1.83 1.34
C GLU A 73 -11.59 -0.40 0.78
N GLN A 74 -10.90 0.55 1.42
CA GLN A 74 -10.75 1.92 0.88
C GLN A 74 -10.03 1.92 -0.47
N ASN A 75 -8.96 1.13 -0.60
CA ASN A 75 -8.22 1.00 -1.84
C ASN A 75 -9.11 0.50 -2.99
N LYS A 76 -9.90 -0.56 -2.75
CA LYS A 76 -10.87 -1.08 -3.72
C LYS A 76 -11.91 -0.04 -4.13
N THR A 77 -12.43 0.71 -3.15
CA THR A 77 -13.47 1.72 -3.38
C THR A 77 -12.95 2.84 -4.28
N ILE A 78 -11.78 3.39 -3.96
CA ILE A 78 -11.16 4.48 -4.75
C ILE A 78 -10.74 3.97 -6.13
N SER A 79 -10.23 2.73 -6.23
CA SER A 79 -9.86 2.14 -7.54
C SER A 79 -11.08 2.03 -8.46
N ALA A 80 -12.22 1.58 -7.93
CA ALA A 80 -13.46 1.52 -8.71
C ALA A 80 -13.95 2.91 -9.17
N GLN A 81 -13.79 3.94 -8.32
CA GLN A 81 -14.11 5.33 -8.69
C GLN A 81 -13.18 5.84 -9.79
N ILE A 82 -11.89 5.55 -9.70
CA ILE A 82 -10.89 5.88 -10.72
C ILE A 82 -11.23 5.21 -12.05
N ASP A 83 -11.56 3.92 -12.05
CA ASP A 83 -11.94 3.18 -13.25
C ASP A 83 -13.19 3.78 -13.92
N GLU A 84 -14.22 4.07 -13.13
CA GLU A 84 -15.44 4.70 -13.63
C GLU A 84 -15.14 6.08 -14.23
N HIS A 85 -14.26 6.86 -13.58
CA HIS A 85 -13.88 8.18 -14.01
C HIS A 85 -13.09 8.16 -15.33
N LEU A 86 -12.12 7.25 -15.46
CA LEU A 86 -11.35 7.06 -16.70
C LEU A 86 -12.27 6.71 -17.88
N LEU A 87 -13.27 5.84 -17.66
CA LEU A 87 -14.26 5.51 -18.71
C LEU A 87 -15.13 6.72 -19.10
N LYS A 88 -15.36 7.67 -18.19
CA LYS A 88 -16.06 8.92 -18.53
C LYS A 88 -15.14 9.85 -19.32
N LEU A 89 -13.87 9.97 -18.92
CA LEU A 89 -12.87 10.79 -19.62
C LEU A 89 -12.59 10.27 -21.04
N GLU A 90 -12.45 8.95 -21.22
CA GLU A 90 -12.24 8.34 -22.54
C GLU A 90 -13.42 8.66 -23.49
N ARG A 91 -14.66 8.46 -23.01
CA ARG A 91 -15.87 8.81 -23.77
C ARG A 91 -15.93 10.29 -24.13
N LEU A 92 -15.45 11.14 -23.25
CA LEU A 92 -15.42 12.58 -23.42
C LEU A 92 -14.41 13.00 -24.51
N VAL A 93 -13.18 12.46 -24.45
CA VAL A 93 -12.12 12.70 -25.44
C VAL A 93 -12.52 12.18 -26.83
N MET A 94 -13.26 11.06 -26.90
CA MET A 94 -13.74 10.50 -28.16
C MET A 94 -14.96 11.21 -28.77
N SER A 95 -15.63 12.09 -28.01
CA SER A 95 -16.85 12.76 -28.46
C SER A 95 -16.56 14.04 -29.26
N THR A 96 -17.11 14.16 -30.48
CA THR A 96 -16.90 15.32 -31.36
C THR A 96 -17.72 16.56 -30.99
N PHE A 97 -18.67 16.46 -30.05
CA PHE A 97 -19.51 17.56 -29.59
C PHE A 97 -19.31 17.75 -28.09
N PHE A 98 -18.43 18.68 -27.74
CA PHE A 98 -18.03 18.92 -26.37
C PHE A 98 -18.93 19.97 -25.71
N ILE A 99 -19.73 19.56 -24.73
CA ILE A 99 -20.29 20.49 -23.73
C ILE A 99 -19.36 20.39 -22.53
N GLU A 100 -18.80 21.53 -22.10
CA GLU A 100 -17.95 21.60 -20.91
C GLU A 100 -18.68 20.99 -19.71
N ASN A 101 -18.18 19.85 -19.23
CA ASN A 101 -18.82 19.11 -18.14
C ASN A 101 -18.13 19.44 -16.82
N GLN A 102 -18.53 20.55 -16.20
CA GLN A 102 -18.05 20.96 -14.87
C GLN A 102 -18.20 19.84 -13.82
N GLY A 103 -19.22 18.99 -13.96
CA GLY A 103 -19.43 17.84 -13.09
C GLY A 103 -18.27 16.82 -13.10
N LEU A 104 -17.64 16.59 -14.25
CA LEU A 104 -16.48 15.68 -14.32
C LEU A 104 -15.24 16.27 -13.64
N ARG A 105 -15.05 17.59 -13.71
CA ARG A 105 -13.95 18.25 -12.99
C ARG A 105 -14.13 18.17 -11.49
N ASP A 106 -15.36 18.34 -11.01
CA ASP A 106 -15.64 18.22 -9.58
C ASP A 106 -15.54 16.77 -9.09
N GLU A 107 -15.96 15.79 -9.91
CA GLU A 107 -15.72 14.37 -9.65
C GLU A 107 -14.21 14.07 -9.53
N ASN A 108 -13.39 14.57 -10.47
CA ASN A 108 -11.95 14.35 -10.44
C ASN A 108 -11.30 14.94 -9.17
N LYS A 109 -11.71 16.15 -8.74
CA LYS A 109 -11.22 16.75 -7.49
C LYS A 109 -11.55 15.90 -6.25
N ILE A 110 -12.73 15.30 -6.22
CA ILE A 110 -13.14 14.42 -5.11
C ILE A 110 -12.24 13.17 -5.12
N ILE A 111 -12.02 12.57 -6.28
CA ILE A 111 -11.12 11.42 -6.44
C ILE A 111 -9.70 11.78 -6.00
N GLU A 112 -9.17 12.92 -6.44
CA GLU A 112 -7.85 13.44 -6.07
C GLU A 112 -7.71 13.56 -4.55
N SER A 113 -8.68 14.23 -3.90
CA SER A 113 -8.69 14.40 -2.46
C SER A 113 -8.67 13.05 -1.73
N ASN A 114 -9.53 12.12 -2.17
CA ASN A 114 -9.61 10.78 -1.59
C ASN A 114 -8.32 9.99 -1.79
N PHE A 115 -7.70 10.08 -2.97
CA PHE A 115 -6.44 9.43 -3.29
C PHE A 115 -5.31 9.93 -2.40
N TYR A 116 -5.15 11.25 -2.24
CA TYR A 116 -4.09 11.79 -1.39
C TYR A 116 -4.35 11.56 0.10
N GLU A 117 -5.60 11.57 0.54
CA GLU A 117 -5.94 11.16 1.91
C GLU A 117 -5.59 9.68 2.15
N PHE A 118 -5.96 8.81 1.22
CA PHE A 118 -5.59 7.40 1.24
C PHE A 118 -4.07 7.24 1.32
N LYS A 119 -3.31 7.92 0.45
CA LYS A 119 -1.83 7.84 0.41
C LYS A 119 -1.20 8.26 1.74
N ARG A 120 -1.70 9.31 2.38
CA ARG A 120 -1.25 9.74 3.73
C ARG A 120 -1.52 8.66 4.78
N ASN A 121 -2.74 8.14 4.81
CA ASN A 121 -3.14 7.09 5.76
C ASN A 121 -2.35 5.79 5.54
N TYR A 122 -2.09 5.44 4.29
CA TYR A 122 -1.27 4.30 3.90
C TYR A 122 0.17 4.41 4.42
N VAL A 123 0.80 5.58 4.31
CA VAL A 123 2.15 5.81 4.86
C VAL A 123 2.18 5.68 6.38
N ILE A 124 1.16 6.19 7.09
CA ILE A 124 1.03 6.03 8.54
C ILE A 124 0.92 4.54 8.89
N LEU A 125 0.08 3.80 8.17
CA LEU A 125 -0.10 2.37 8.37
C LEU A 125 1.20 1.59 8.15
N LYS A 126 1.96 1.88 7.07
CA LYS A 126 3.28 1.27 6.84
C LYS A 126 4.21 1.45 8.03
N LYS A 127 4.26 2.65 8.62
CA LYS A 127 5.10 2.96 9.78
C LYS A 127 4.65 2.18 11.01
N GLU A 128 3.34 2.05 11.24
CA GLU A 128 2.80 1.24 12.33
C GLU A 128 3.20 -0.23 12.18
N VAL A 129 3.03 -0.81 10.98
CA VAL A 129 3.43 -2.20 10.70
C VAL A 129 4.94 -2.40 10.89
N PHE A 130 5.75 -1.46 10.41
CA PHE A 130 7.19 -1.49 10.62
C PHE A 130 7.54 -1.49 12.10
N PHE A 131 6.94 -0.59 12.89
CA PHE A 131 7.22 -0.49 14.33
C PHE A 131 6.94 -1.82 15.03
N ILE A 132 5.74 -2.39 14.86
CA ILE A 132 5.37 -3.65 15.52
C ILE A 132 6.21 -4.85 15.07
N THR A 133 6.68 -4.87 13.82
CA THR A 133 7.51 -5.97 13.30
C THR A 133 9.00 -5.79 13.59
N SER A 134 9.44 -4.56 13.83
CA SER A 134 10.83 -4.27 14.20
C SER A 134 11.16 -4.61 15.64
N THR A 135 10.22 -4.47 16.58
CA THR A 135 10.41 -4.83 18.00
C THR A 135 10.69 -6.32 18.18
N THR A 136 10.09 -7.18 17.36
CA THR A 136 10.39 -8.62 17.32
C THR A 136 11.76 -8.94 16.71
N CYS A 137 12.32 -8.08 15.86
CA CYS A 137 13.58 -8.35 15.14
C CYS A 137 14.82 -8.07 16.01
N SER A 138 14.75 -7.14 16.96
CA SER A 138 15.85 -6.88 17.91
C SER A 138 15.99 -7.91 19.03
N ALA A 139 15.01 -8.81 19.18
CA ALA A 139 14.98 -9.82 20.25
C ALA A 139 15.43 -11.22 19.79
N VAL A 140 15.81 -11.41 18.52
CA VAL A 140 16.32 -12.70 18.04
C VAL A 140 17.86 -12.72 18.15
N PRO A 141 18.45 -13.38 19.16
CA PRO A 141 19.88 -13.65 19.14
C PRO A 141 20.21 -14.53 17.94
N SER A 142 21.06 -14.00 17.07
CA SER A 142 21.53 -14.58 15.81
C SER A 142 22.24 -15.94 15.93
N GLU A 143 22.44 -16.46 17.14
CA GLU A 143 23.23 -17.67 17.38
C GLU A 143 22.47 -19.00 17.24
N LYS A 144 21.13 -19.02 17.22
CA LYS A 144 20.38 -20.30 17.20
C LYS A 144 20.00 -20.84 15.82
N TYR A 145 20.24 -20.10 14.73
CA TYR A 145 19.84 -20.54 13.39
C TYR A 145 20.96 -21.20 12.55
N TYR A 146 22.21 -21.23 13.02
CA TYR A 146 23.31 -21.89 12.28
C TYR A 146 23.54 -23.37 12.64
N SER A 147 22.79 -23.97 13.57
CA SER A 147 23.12 -25.31 14.10
C SER A 147 22.27 -26.47 13.56
N ARG A 148 21.43 -26.25 12.54
CA ARG A 148 20.72 -27.35 11.85
C ARG A 148 21.23 -27.52 10.43
N THR A 149 22.31 -28.28 10.30
CA THR A 149 22.52 -29.40 9.35
C THR A 149 24.02 -29.64 9.15
N LYS A 150 24.63 -30.38 10.07
CA LYS A 150 25.64 -31.36 9.65
C LYS A 150 25.05 -32.73 9.90
N PRO A 151 24.80 -33.55 8.86
CA PRO A 151 24.48 -34.94 9.10
C PRO A 151 25.74 -35.57 9.69
N THR A 152 25.66 -35.98 10.96
CA THR A 152 26.68 -36.81 11.60
C THR A 152 26.72 -38.12 10.83
N SER A 153 27.73 -38.32 9.97
CA SER A 153 27.99 -39.63 9.38
C SER A 153 28.43 -40.56 10.50
N VAL A 154 27.49 -41.36 11.00
CA VAL A 154 27.79 -42.49 11.88
C VAL A 154 28.34 -43.60 10.98
N PHE A 155 29.66 -43.67 10.84
CA PHE A 155 30.32 -44.89 10.37
C PHE A 155 30.64 -45.75 11.60
N PRO A 156 30.11 -46.98 11.71
CA PRO A 156 30.52 -47.90 12.76
C PRO A 156 31.91 -48.44 12.45
N HIS A 157 32.81 -48.34 13.44
CA HIS A 157 34.03 -49.13 13.48
C HIS A 157 33.69 -50.62 13.38
N SER A 158 34.28 -51.32 12.42
CA SER A 158 34.52 -52.76 12.54
C SER A 158 36.02 -52.98 12.68
N LEU A 159 36.38 -53.50 13.85
CA LEU A 159 37.66 -54.14 14.12
C LEU A 159 37.57 -55.58 13.59
N GLY A 160 38.60 -56.01 12.87
CA GLY A 160 38.81 -57.35 12.33
C GLY A 160 40.08 -57.39 11.52
#